data_AF-A0A6V7XS03-F1
#
_entry.id   AF-A0A6V7XS03-F1
#
_cell.length_a   1.000
_cell.length_b   1.000
_cell.length_c   1.000
_cell.angle_alpha   90.00
_cell.angle_beta   90.00
_cell.angle_gamma   90.00
#
_symmetry.space_group_name_H-M   'P 1'
#
loop_
_entity.id
_entity.type
_entity.pdbx_description
1 polymer ?
#
loop_
_entity_poly.entity_id
_entity_poly.type
_entity_poly.pdbx_seq_one_letter_code
_entity_poly.pdbx_strand_id
1 'polypeptide(L)'
;MSSIDLPAMINKALEVSGQSKLYYVGHSQGTLIMFAQLSNNNREFVDKISRFYALAPVATIKYIKGLIDISGKLFGIQLEILNRHFGSNEFLPSNFVTQQIARTLCGANWQKPNCKNIMFLIGGTDSKQMNQTRVTVYSTHAPAGTSTRNIAHWAQMHHSGLMQKFNYGSKRANQKHYGQVKII
;
A
#
# COMPACT_ATOMS: atom_id res chain seq x y z
N MET A 1 6.83 7.70 -0.07
CA MET A 1 5.39 7.91 0.17
C MET A 1 5.13 8.93 1.27
N SER A 2 5.10 8.56 2.57
CA SER A 2 4.69 9.50 3.65
C SER A 2 5.54 10.78 3.72
N SER A 3 6.87 10.66 3.65
CA SER A 3 7.78 11.79 3.84
C SER A 3 8.07 12.64 2.58
N ILE A 4 7.67 12.18 1.39
CA ILE A 4 8.02 12.82 0.11
C ILE A 4 6.74 13.08 -0.69
N ASP A 5 6.10 12.01 -1.16
CA ASP A 5 4.96 12.07 -2.06
C ASP A 5 3.80 12.85 -1.43
N LEU A 6 3.44 12.54 -0.18
CA LEU A 6 2.27 13.15 0.46
C LEU A 6 2.44 14.69 0.66
N PRO A 7 3.54 15.21 1.25
CA PRO A 7 3.81 16.64 1.29
C PRO A 7 3.83 17.29 -0.08
N ALA A 8 4.50 16.69 -1.07
CA ALA A 8 4.61 17.25 -2.41
C ALA A 8 3.23 17.39 -3.09
N MET A 9 2.40 16.34 -3.02
CA MET A 9 1.05 16.34 -3.59
C MET A 9 0.13 17.36 -2.90
N ILE A 10 0.16 17.42 -1.57
CA ILE A 10 -0.67 18.36 -0.80
C ILE A 10 -0.25 19.80 -1.07
N ASN A 11 1.05 20.09 -1.00
CA ASN A 11 1.55 21.44 -1.31
C ASN A 11 1.15 21.86 -2.72
N LYS A 12 1.28 20.97 -3.71
CA LYS A 12 0.89 21.30 -5.08
C LYS A 12 -0.61 21.51 -5.23
N ALA A 13 -1.44 20.71 -4.57
CA ALA A 13 -2.90 20.89 -4.59
C ALA A 13 -3.33 22.23 -3.97
N LEU A 14 -2.70 22.64 -2.85
CA LEU A 14 -2.96 23.92 -2.19
C LEU A 14 -2.47 25.10 -3.04
N GLU A 15 -1.28 24.99 -3.63
CA GLU A 15 -0.72 25.99 -4.55
C GLU A 15 -1.66 26.24 -5.74
N VAL A 16 -2.13 25.16 -6.39
CA VAL A 16 -3.01 25.26 -7.57
C VAL A 16 -4.39 25.79 -7.21
N SER A 17 -4.93 25.42 -6.04
CA SER A 17 -6.28 25.81 -5.62
C SER A 17 -6.35 27.16 -4.90
N GLY A 18 -5.21 27.69 -4.43
CA GLY A 18 -5.15 28.87 -3.56
C GLY A 18 -5.71 28.65 -2.14
N GLN A 19 -6.07 27.41 -1.78
CA GLN A 19 -6.60 27.09 -0.47
C GLN A 19 -5.47 26.93 0.56
N SER A 20 -5.73 27.27 1.82
CA SER A 20 -4.77 27.09 2.91
C SER A 20 -4.81 25.68 3.51
N LYS A 21 -5.94 24.98 3.37
CA LYS A 21 -6.16 23.63 3.90
C LYS A 21 -6.95 22.77 2.92
N LEU A 22 -6.83 21.45 3.06
CA LEU A 22 -7.68 20.48 2.34
C LEU A 22 -8.23 19.39 3.26
N TYR A 23 -9.25 18.68 2.77
CA TYR A 23 -9.70 17.43 3.37
C TYR A 23 -8.92 16.27 2.77
N TYR A 24 -8.35 15.41 3.62
CA TYR A 24 -7.68 14.20 3.17
C TYR A 24 -8.59 12.99 3.38
N VAL A 25 -8.82 12.21 2.33
CA VAL A 25 -9.54 10.93 2.41
C VAL A 25 -8.57 9.83 2.01
N GLY A 26 -8.26 8.94 2.94
CA GLY A 26 -7.37 7.81 2.71
C GLY A 26 -8.13 6.49 2.74
N HIS A 27 -7.75 5.55 1.88
CA HIS A 27 -8.22 4.17 1.93
C HIS A 27 -7.03 3.21 2.08
N SER A 28 -7.15 2.19 2.94
CA SER A 28 -6.12 1.15 3.12
C SER A 28 -4.73 1.78 3.35
N GLN A 29 -3.72 1.48 2.52
CA GLN A 29 -2.37 2.06 2.63
C GLN A 29 -2.36 3.61 2.60
N GLY A 30 -3.32 4.27 1.96
CA GLY A 30 -3.44 5.74 1.99
C GLY A 30 -3.60 6.27 3.42
N THR A 31 -4.31 5.53 4.28
CA THR A 31 -4.45 5.89 5.70
C THR A 31 -3.13 5.73 6.46
N LEU A 32 -2.41 4.63 6.22
CA LEU A 32 -1.08 4.37 6.81
C LEU A 32 -0.09 5.49 6.46
N ILE A 33 -0.10 5.95 5.21
CA ILE A 33 0.77 7.04 4.73
C ILE A 33 0.48 8.33 5.50
N MET A 34 -0.80 8.67 5.72
CA MET A 34 -1.17 9.86 6.49
C MET A 34 -0.82 9.68 7.98
N PHE A 35 -1.14 8.55 8.61
CA PHE A 35 -0.76 8.28 10.00
C PHE A 35 0.75 8.40 10.23
N ALA A 36 1.57 7.82 9.34
CA ALA A 36 3.02 7.92 9.40
C ALA A 36 3.54 9.35 9.22
N GLN A 37 2.83 10.19 8.45
CA GLN A 37 3.21 11.59 8.28
C GLN A 37 2.85 12.42 9.52
N LEU A 38 1.67 12.19 10.09
CA LEU A 38 1.22 12.87 11.30
C LEU A 38 2.06 12.50 12.53
N SER A 39 2.59 11.27 12.61
CA SER A 39 3.47 10.85 13.72
C SER A 39 4.81 11.58 13.79
N ASN A 40 5.20 12.29 12.72
CA ASN A 40 6.44 13.08 12.71
C ASN A 40 6.31 14.42 13.49
N ASN A 41 5.13 14.76 14.03
CA ASN A 41 4.87 15.99 14.80
C ASN A 41 5.23 17.29 14.06
N ASN A 42 5.20 17.29 12.72
CA ASN A 42 5.41 18.49 11.92
C ASN A 42 4.13 19.36 11.90
N ARG A 43 4.10 20.40 12.74
CA ARG A 43 2.96 21.33 12.85
C ARG A 43 2.63 22.01 11.51
N GLU A 44 3.63 22.42 10.75
CA GLU A 44 3.43 23.08 9.45
C GLU A 44 2.67 22.17 8.45
N PHE A 45 2.94 20.86 8.50
CA PHE A 45 2.19 19.91 7.68
C PHE A 45 0.77 19.71 8.22
N VAL A 46 0.61 19.55 9.54
CA VAL A 46 -0.70 19.32 10.17
C VAL A 46 -1.66 20.48 9.90
N ASP A 47 -1.17 21.71 9.92
CA ASP A 47 -1.98 22.91 9.69
C ASP A 47 -2.62 22.96 8.30
N LYS A 48 -2.07 22.22 7.31
CA LYS A 48 -2.60 22.09 5.94
C LYS A 48 -3.78 21.11 5.84
N ILE A 49 -4.05 20.33 6.88
CA ILE A 49 -5.10 19.30 6.88
C ILE A 49 -6.29 19.79 7.70
N SER A 50 -7.44 20.00 7.05
CA SER A 50 -8.68 20.40 7.73
C SER A 50 -9.29 19.21 8.48
N ARG A 51 -9.50 18.08 7.79
CA ARG A 51 -9.93 16.81 8.40
C ARG A 51 -9.33 15.64 7.65
N PHE A 52 -9.06 14.56 8.38
CA PHE A 52 -8.65 13.27 7.83
C PHE A 52 -9.78 12.27 7.99
N TYR A 53 -10.30 11.76 6.87
CA TYR A 53 -11.24 10.64 6.81
C TYR A 53 -10.49 9.36 6.44
N ALA A 54 -10.46 8.40 7.37
CA ALA A 54 -9.74 7.14 7.20
C ALA A 54 -10.70 5.97 6.92
N LEU A 55 -10.70 5.48 5.68
CA LEU A 55 -11.52 4.36 5.23
C LEU A 55 -10.70 3.07 5.24
N ALA A 56 -11.18 2.02 5.91
CA ALA A 56 -10.41 0.79 6.17
C ALA A 56 -9.01 1.11 6.73
N PRO A 57 -8.92 1.78 7.90
CA PRO A 57 -7.66 2.32 8.41
C PRO A 57 -6.62 1.23 8.69
N VAL A 58 -5.38 1.50 8.30
CA VAL A 58 -4.22 0.63 8.52
C VAL A 58 -3.20 1.42 9.34
N ALA A 59 -2.91 0.92 10.54
CA ALA A 59 -1.79 1.38 11.37
C ALA A 59 -0.84 0.21 11.65
N THR A 60 -1.38 -0.90 12.17
CA THR A 60 -0.66 -2.17 12.31
C THR A 60 -1.40 -3.26 11.56
N ILE A 61 -0.68 -4.33 11.19
CA ILE A 61 -1.25 -5.47 10.46
C ILE A 61 -0.96 -6.81 11.14
N LYS A 62 -0.64 -6.80 12.44
CA LYS A 62 -0.30 -8.00 13.24
C LYS A 62 -1.34 -9.12 13.14
N TYR A 63 -2.61 -8.74 13.04
CA TYR A 63 -3.74 -9.68 13.04
C TYR A 63 -4.49 -9.69 11.69
N ILE A 64 -3.85 -9.23 10.61
CA ILE A 64 -4.42 -9.32 9.27
C ILE A 64 -4.66 -10.79 8.91
N LYS A 65 -5.63 -11.05 8.03
CA LYS A 65 -5.96 -12.39 7.54
C LYS A 65 -5.82 -12.42 6.01
N GLY A 66 -5.94 -13.61 5.42
CA GLY A 66 -5.91 -13.79 3.97
C GLY A 66 -4.50 -13.87 3.40
N LEU A 67 -4.32 -13.51 2.13
CA LEU A 67 -3.03 -13.68 1.45
C LEU A 67 -1.89 -12.88 2.07
N ILE A 68 -2.18 -11.74 2.71
CA ILE A 68 -1.17 -10.90 3.36
C ILE A 68 -0.61 -11.58 4.62
N ASP A 69 -1.44 -12.32 5.36
CA ASP A 69 -0.98 -13.11 6.50
C ASP A 69 -0.11 -14.29 6.04
N ILE A 70 -0.56 -14.98 4.98
CA ILE A 70 0.18 -16.09 4.38
C ILE A 70 1.54 -15.62 3.85
N SER A 71 1.57 -14.50 3.12
CA SER A 71 2.81 -13.95 2.56
C SER A 71 3.75 -13.45 3.65
N GLY A 72 3.24 -12.79 4.70
CA GLY A 72 4.03 -12.36 5.85
C GLY A 72 4.70 -13.54 6.57
N LYS A 73 3.98 -14.67 6.72
CA LYS A 73 4.51 -15.90 7.32
C LYS A 73 5.53 -16.62 6.43
N LEU A 74 5.26 -16.73 5.12
CA LEU A 74 6.09 -17.51 4.19
C LEU A 74 7.38 -16.79 3.80
N PHE A 75 7.31 -15.50 3.51
CA PHE A 75 8.47 -14.77 2.98
C PHE A 75 9.33 -14.14 4.08
N GLY A 76 8.79 -14.03 5.31
CA GLY A 76 9.50 -13.44 6.44
C GLY A 76 10.09 -12.05 6.14
N ILE A 77 10.92 -11.51 7.03
CA ILE A 77 11.54 -10.18 6.89
C ILE A 77 12.53 -10.08 5.68
N GLN A 78 12.77 -11.18 4.96
CA GLN A 78 13.91 -11.31 4.06
C GLN A 78 13.62 -10.71 2.68
N LEU A 79 13.96 -9.42 2.55
CA LEU A 79 14.07 -8.71 1.27
C LEU A 79 14.81 -9.51 0.19
N GLU A 80 15.81 -10.31 0.56
CA GLU A 80 16.54 -11.16 -0.38
C GLU A 80 15.67 -12.22 -1.04
N ILE A 81 14.76 -12.86 -0.29
CA ILE A 81 13.83 -13.84 -0.85
C ILE A 81 12.88 -13.16 -1.84
N LEU A 82 12.29 -12.03 -1.43
CA LEU A 82 11.39 -11.26 -2.28
C LEU A 82 12.10 -10.74 -3.54
N ASN A 83 13.32 -10.21 -3.39
CA ASN A 83 14.11 -9.74 -4.53
C ASN A 83 14.51 -10.89 -5.46
N ARG A 84 14.83 -12.08 -4.92
CA ARG A 84 15.18 -13.25 -5.74
C ARG A 84 13.99 -13.75 -6.56
N HIS A 85 12.78 -13.67 -6.03
CA HIS A 85 11.58 -14.23 -6.68
C HIS A 85 10.83 -13.21 -7.54
N PHE A 86 10.78 -11.94 -7.12
CA PHE A 86 9.99 -10.89 -7.77
C PHE A 86 10.84 -9.75 -8.36
N GLY A 87 12.16 -9.81 -8.20
CA GLY A 87 13.06 -8.72 -8.59
C GLY A 87 13.04 -7.55 -7.59
N SER A 88 14.02 -6.65 -7.72
CA SER A 88 14.18 -5.50 -6.81
C SER A 88 13.34 -4.27 -7.17
N ASN A 89 12.52 -4.35 -8.22
CA ASN A 89 11.90 -3.20 -8.86
C ASN A 89 10.39 -3.19 -8.61
N GLU A 90 9.59 -3.51 -9.63
CA GLU A 90 8.13 -3.41 -9.61
C GLU A 90 7.49 -4.78 -9.30
N PHE A 91 6.53 -4.77 -8.37
CA PHE A 91 5.69 -5.90 -8.00
C PHE A 91 4.29 -5.70 -8.57
N LEU A 92 3.83 -6.68 -9.35
CA LEU A 92 2.55 -6.68 -10.07
C LEU A 92 2.34 -5.43 -10.95
N PRO A 93 3.20 -5.23 -11.97
CA PRO A 93 3.14 -4.06 -12.84
C PRO A 93 1.80 -3.96 -13.60
N SER A 94 1.29 -2.74 -13.71
CA SER A 94 0.13 -2.44 -14.56
C SER A 94 0.61 -1.84 -15.88
N ASN A 95 0.82 -2.71 -16.88
CA ASN A 95 1.22 -2.33 -18.23
C ASN A 95 0.22 -2.85 -19.25
N PHE A 96 0.37 -2.44 -20.52
CA PHE A 96 -0.55 -2.82 -21.58
C PHE A 96 -0.79 -4.34 -21.64
N VAL A 97 0.27 -5.15 -21.51
CA VAL A 97 0.20 -6.61 -21.60
C VAL A 97 -0.58 -7.19 -20.41
N THR A 98 -0.25 -6.79 -19.17
CA THR A 98 -0.95 -7.30 -17.98
C THR A 98 -2.42 -6.88 -17.97
N GLN A 99 -2.72 -5.67 -18.47
CA GLN A 99 -4.10 -5.19 -18.64
C GLN A 99 -4.85 -5.98 -19.72
N GLN A 100 -4.23 -6.31 -20.85
CA GLN A 100 -4.90 -7.14 -21.88
C GLN A 100 -5.18 -8.56 -21.35
N ILE A 101 -4.24 -9.17 -20.61
CA ILE A 101 -4.46 -10.48 -19.99
C ILE A 101 -5.64 -10.43 -19.02
N ALA A 102 -5.66 -9.43 -18.12
CA ALA A 102 -6.77 -9.24 -17.18
C ALA A 102 -8.10 -9.00 -17.92
N ARG A 103 -8.10 -8.23 -19.01
CA ARG A 103 -9.29 -7.97 -19.82
C ARG A 103 -9.83 -9.24 -20.47
N THR A 104 -8.97 -10.06 -21.05
CA THR A 104 -9.36 -11.31 -21.70
C THR A 104 -9.89 -12.32 -20.68
N LEU A 105 -9.16 -12.54 -19.59
CA LEU A 105 -9.57 -13.48 -18.55
C LEU A 105 -10.82 -13.00 -17.82
N CYS A 106 -10.79 -11.81 -17.23
CA CYS A 106 -11.89 -11.29 -16.43
C CYS A 106 -13.05 -10.72 -17.26
N GLY A 107 -12.91 -10.62 -18.58
CA GLY A 107 -13.99 -10.30 -19.51
C GLY A 107 -14.92 -11.48 -19.76
N ALA A 108 -14.38 -12.71 -19.73
CA ALA A 108 -15.18 -13.92 -19.90
C ALA A 108 -16.10 -14.14 -18.69
N ASN A 109 -17.41 -14.31 -18.95
CA ASN A 109 -18.42 -14.41 -17.87
C ASN A 109 -18.13 -15.54 -16.88
N TRP A 110 -17.61 -16.67 -17.35
CA TRP A 110 -17.26 -17.83 -16.51
C TRP A 110 -16.03 -17.59 -15.61
N GLN A 111 -15.19 -16.60 -15.92
CA GLN A 111 -14.01 -16.24 -15.12
C GLN A 111 -14.25 -15.08 -14.15
N LYS A 112 -15.32 -14.31 -14.31
CA LYS A 112 -15.66 -13.20 -13.39
C LYS A 112 -15.70 -13.63 -11.91
N PRO A 113 -16.23 -14.81 -11.53
CA PRO A 113 -16.16 -15.27 -10.15
C PRO A 113 -14.73 -15.44 -9.64
N ASN A 114 -13.82 -15.96 -10.47
CA ASN A 114 -12.42 -16.13 -10.09
C ASN A 114 -11.70 -14.79 -9.93
N CYS A 115 -11.90 -13.86 -10.87
CA CYS A 115 -11.32 -12.52 -10.77
C CYS A 115 -11.84 -11.76 -9.54
N LYS A 116 -13.13 -11.88 -9.24
CA LYS A 116 -13.74 -11.37 -8.00
C LYS A 116 -13.06 -11.98 -6.76
N ASN A 117 -12.87 -13.30 -6.73
CA ASN A 117 -12.24 -13.98 -5.59
C ASN A 117 -10.80 -13.53 -5.39
N ILE A 118 -10.00 -13.39 -6.45
CA ILE A 118 -8.62 -12.88 -6.38
C ILE A 118 -8.59 -11.48 -5.77
N MET A 119 -9.52 -10.60 -6.15
CA MET A 119 -9.62 -9.27 -5.55
C MET A 119 -9.90 -9.32 -4.04
N PHE A 120 -10.82 -10.17 -3.60
CA PHE A 120 -11.14 -10.34 -2.18
C PHE A 120 -10.03 -11.05 -1.38
N LEU A 121 -9.20 -11.88 -2.02
CA LEU A 121 -8.02 -12.45 -1.35
C LEU A 121 -7.03 -11.37 -0.86
N ILE A 122 -7.02 -10.20 -1.52
CA ILE A 122 -6.18 -9.05 -1.16
C ILE A 122 -6.98 -8.01 -0.36
N GLY A 123 -8.19 -7.70 -0.80
CA GLY A 123 -9.04 -6.64 -0.25
C GLY A 123 -9.87 -7.02 0.98
N GLY A 124 -9.90 -8.31 1.36
CA GLY A 124 -10.69 -8.82 2.48
C GLY A 124 -11.90 -9.64 2.05
N THR A 125 -12.73 -10.07 3.00
CA THR A 125 -13.85 -11.00 2.72
C THR A 125 -14.91 -10.40 1.80
N ASP A 126 -15.48 -11.24 0.91
CA ASP A 126 -16.57 -10.84 0.02
C ASP A 126 -17.80 -10.37 0.80
N SER A 127 -18.11 -9.08 0.69
CA SER A 127 -19.27 -8.46 1.32
C SER A 127 -20.56 -8.63 0.52
N LYS A 128 -20.52 -9.29 -0.64
CA LYS A 128 -21.63 -9.41 -1.61
C LYS A 128 -22.13 -8.06 -2.17
N GLN A 129 -21.39 -6.97 -1.96
CA GLN A 129 -21.74 -5.61 -2.42
C GLN A 129 -21.06 -5.20 -3.73
N MET A 130 -20.13 -6.01 -4.24
CA MET A 130 -19.42 -5.69 -5.49
C MET A 130 -20.34 -5.85 -6.71
N ASN A 131 -20.38 -4.84 -7.58
CA ASN A 131 -21.07 -4.94 -8.87
C ASN A 131 -20.33 -5.92 -9.80
N GLN A 132 -20.89 -7.11 -9.95
CA GLN A 132 -20.25 -8.20 -10.71
C GLN A 132 -20.09 -7.90 -12.20
N THR A 133 -20.96 -7.05 -12.76
CA THR A 133 -20.87 -6.63 -14.17
C THR A 133 -19.63 -5.78 -14.46
N ARG A 134 -19.01 -5.21 -13.41
CA ARG A 134 -17.84 -4.32 -13.49
C ARG A 134 -16.53 -5.00 -13.12
N VAL A 135 -16.53 -6.29 -12.76
CA VAL A 135 -15.31 -7.04 -12.38
C VAL A 135 -14.19 -6.89 -13.40
N THR A 136 -14.51 -6.96 -14.69
CA THR A 136 -13.51 -6.77 -15.76
C THR A 136 -12.80 -5.42 -15.64
N VAL A 137 -13.53 -4.34 -15.35
CA VAL A 137 -12.94 -3.01 -15.18
C VAL A 137 -12.06 -2.96 -13.93
N TYR A 138 -12.54 -3.52 -12.82
CA TYR A 138 -11.77 -3.51 -11.59
C TYR A 138 -10.45 -4.29 -11.75
N SER A 139 -10.50 -5.48 -12.34
CA SER A 139 -9.33 -6.33 -12.52
C SER A 139 -8.33 -5.80 -13.56
N THR A 140 -8.76 -4.97 -14.52
CA THR A 140 -7.82 -4.32 -15.45
C THR A 140 -7.10 -3.13 -14.84
N HIS A 141 -7.63 -2.52 -13.78
CA HIS A 141 -7.02 -1.35 -13.12
C HIS A 141 -6.37 -1.67 -11.77
N ALA A 142 -6.69 -2.81 -11.16
CA ALA A 142 -6.14 -3.23 -9.87
C ALA A 142 -5.54 -4.64 -9.96
N PRO A 143 -4.29 -4.84 -9.49
CA PRO A 143 -3.38 -3.84 -8.90
C PRO A 143 -2.79 -2.86 -9.94
N ALA A 144 -2.39 -1.68 -9.48
CA ALA A 144 -1.78 -0.63 -10.30
C ALA A 144 -0.24 -0.59 -10.20
N GLY A 145 0.38 -1.64 -9.67
CA GLY A 145 1.82 -1.70 -9.40
C GLY A 145 2.22 -1.14 -8.02
N THR A 146 3.28 -1.71 -7.45
CA THR A 146 3.99 -1.19 -6.28
C THR A 146 5.45 -1.66 -6.32
N SER A 147 6.31 -1.24 -5.38
CA SER A 147 7.68 -1.76 -5.34
C SER A 147 7.77 -3.05 -4.52
N THR A 148 8.71 -3.95 -4.87
CA THR A 148 9.04 -5.12 -4.03
C THR A 148 9.42 -4.69 -2.61
N ARG A 149 10.09 -3.53 -2.48
CA ARG A 149 10.42 -2.94 -1.17
C ARG A 149 9.16 -2.62 -0.34
N ASN A 150 8.11 -2.10 -0.96
CA ASN A 150 6.87 -1.82 -0.26
C ASN A 150 6.23 -3.12 0.27
N ILE A 151 6.19 -4.18 -0.54
CA ILE A 151 5.70 -5.50 -0.10
C ILE A 151 6.53 -6.05 1.06
N ALA A 152 7.86 -5.92 0.98
CA ALA A 152 8.74 -6.32 2.08
C ALA A 152 8.49 -5.51 3.36
N HIS A 153 8.18 -4.21 3.24
CA HIS A 153 7.84 -3.38 4.40
C HIS A 153 6.54 -3.85 5.06
N TRP A 154 5.53 -4.21 4.27
CA TRP A 154 4.31 -4.83 4.79
C TRP A 154 4.62 -6.14 5.52
N ALA A 155 5.46 -7.02 4.97
CA ALA A 155 5.88 -8.24 5.67
C ALA A 155 6.58 -7.95 7.01
N GLN A 156 7.43 -6.91 7.06
CA GLN A 156 8.07 -6.47 8.30
C GLN A 156 7.07 -5.97 9.34
N MET A 157 6.04 -5.21 8.93
CA MET A 157 4.98 -4.73 9.82
C MET A 157 4.09 -5.87 10.35
N HIS A 158 3.83 -6.89 9.53
CA HIS A 158 3.13 -8.10 9.96
C HIS A 158 3.93 -8.83 11.04
N HIS A 159 5.21 -9.06 10.78
CA HIS A 159 6.09 -9.78 11.71
C HIS A 159 6.30 -9.04 13.04
N SER A 160 6.59 -7.73 13.00
CA SER A 160 6.80 -6.95 14.22
C SER A 160 5.50 -6.61 14.94
N GLY A 161 4.40 -6.50 14.19
CA GLY A 161 3.14 -5.97 14.67
C GLY A 161 3.17 -4.48 14.97
N LEU A 162 4.19 -3.75 14.50
CA LEU A 162 4.40 -2.33 14.75
C LEU A 162 4.28 -1.49 13.47
N MET A 163 3.79 -0.26 13.63
CA MET A 163 3.91 0.78 12.60
C MET A 163 5.28 1.44 12.78
N GLN A 164 6.24 1.11 11.92
CA GLN A 164 7.62 1.57 12.06
C GLN A 164 8.27 1.77 10.70
N LYS A 165 9.40 2.50 10.66
CA LYS A 165 10.17 2.68 9.42
C LYS A 165 10.68 1.34 8.87
N PHE A 166 10.99 1.32 7.59
CA PHE A 166 11.47 0.13 6.89
C PHE A 166 12.82 -0.37 7.44
N ASN A 167 12.95 -1.67 7.68
CA ASN A 167 14.22 -2.27 8.09
C ASN A 167 15.07 -2.62 6.87
N TYR A 168 16.26 -2.02 6.75
CA TYR A 168 17.20 -2.31 5.68
C TYR A 168 18.05 -3.58 5.90
N GLY A 169 17.75 -4.36 6.94
CA GLY A 169 18.39 -5.66 7.21
C GLY A 169 19.73 -5.58 7.95
N SER A 170 20.30 -4.39 8.14
CA SER A 170 21.50 -4.21 8.97
C SER A 170 21.50 -2.89 9.74
N LYS A 171 22.16 -2.91 10.90
CA LYS A 171 22.39 -1.72 11.75
C LYS A 171 23.04 -0.57 10.97
N ARG A 172 24.05 -0.89 10.15
CA ARG A 172 24.76 0.08 9.31
C ARG A 172 23.85 0.71 8.26
N ALA A 173 23.00 -0.08 7.61
CA ALA A 173 22.08 0.44 6.60
C ALA A 173 20.99 1.32 7.26
N ASN A 174 20.43 0.90 8.38
CA ASN A 174 19.47 1.73 9.13
C ASN A 174 20.11 3.05 9.60
N GLN A 175 21.36 3.01 10.09
CA GLN A 175 22.11 4.22 10.46
C GLN A 175 22.28 5.17 9.26
N LYS A 176 22.63 4.64 8.08
CA LYS A 176 22.78 5.44 6.86
C LYS A 176 21.47 6.11 6.44
N HIS A 177 20.33 5.45 6.62
CA HIS A 177 19.04 5.96 6.16
C HIS A 177 18.33 6.83 7.20
N TYR A 178 18.52 6.57 8.49
CA TYR A 178 17.74 7.18 9.57
C TYR A 178 18.57 7.95 10.59
N GLY A 179 19.91 7.86 10.53
CA GLY A 179 20.78 8.42 11.56
C GLY A 179 20.73 7.66 12.90
N GLN A 180 20.09 6.49 12.93
CA GLN A 180 19.95 5.66 14.12
C GLN A 180 19.95 4.16 13.79
N VAL A 181 20.45 3.37 14.74
CA VAL A 181 20.57 1.91 14.61
C VAL A 181 19.23 1.19 14.86
N LYS A 182 18.47 1.64 15.85
CA LYS A 182 17.15 1.09 16.17
C LYS A 182 16.11 1.73 15.27
N ILE A 183 15.19 0.91 14.78
CA ILE A 183 14.02 1.37 14.03
C ILE A 183 12.98 1.79 15.06
N ILE A 184 12.48 3.00 14.91
CA ILE A 184 11.37 3.56 15.67
C ILE A 184 10.25 3.82 14.66
#